data_AF-A0A811NY76-F1
#
_entry.id   AF-A0A811NY76-F1
#
_cell.length_a   1.000
_cell.length_b   1.000
_cell.length_c   1.000
_cell.angle_alpha   90.00
_cell.angle_beta   90.00
_cell.angle_gamma   90.00
#
_symmetry.space_group_name_H-M   'P 1'
#
loop_
_entity.id
_entity.type
_entity.pdbx_description
1 polymer ?
#
loop_
_entity_poly.entity_id
_entity_poly.type
_entity_poly.pdbx_seq_one_letter_code
_entity_poly.pdbx_strand_id
1 'polypeptide(L)'
;MGMVLPGVVGFKLTGKLRSGVTATDLVLTVTQMLRKHGVVGKFVEFYGEGMGKLSLADSATIANMSPEYGATWASFLWTMFLRCPRKPLSWVVSGLQEYLNQQGFHIVGCGCTTCIGNSGDLDESVSAAITENDVVAAVVLSGNRYFEGRVHPLTQANYLASPPLVVAYALAGTISLCLLPHNLL
;
A
#
# COMPACT_ATOMS: atom_id res chain seq x y z
N MET A 1 -21.25 -16.39 15.79
CA MET A 1 -20.45 -15.22 16.24
C MET A 1 -21.40 -14.19 16.80
N GLY A 2 -21.38 -13.93 18.11
CA GLY A 2 -22.12 -12.83 18.72
C GLY A 2 -21.25 -11.58 18.67
N MET A 3 -21.62 -10.60 17.84
CA MET A 3 -20.91 -9.33 17.71
C MET A 3 -21.70 -8.25 18.47
N VAL A 4 -21.03 -7.50 19.35
CA VAL A 4 -21.62 -6.29 19.95
C VAL A 4 -21.88 -5.30 18.83
N LEU A 5 -23.05 -4.64 18.83
CA LEU A 5 -23.40 -3.66 17.80
C LEU A 5 -22.31 -2.57 17.76
N PRO A 6 -21.52 -2.47 16.69
CA PRO A 6 -20.39 -1.56 16.66
C PRO A 6 -20.87 -0.14 16.36
N GLY A 7 -20.21 0.85 16.96
CA GLY A 7 -20.40 2.25 16.59
C GLY A 7 -19.93 2.50 15.16
N VAL A 8 -20.52 3.49 14.49
CA VAL A 8 -20.16 3.87 13.11
C VAL A 8 -19.48 5.25 13.11
N VAL A 9 -18.34 5.35 12.43
CA VAL A 9 -17.59 6.60 12.23
C VAL A 9 -17.67 6.98 10.76
N GLY A 10 -18.29 8.11 10.46
CA GLY A 10 -18.31 8.67 9.12
C GLY A 10 -16.98 9.34 8.77
N PHE A 11 -16.38 8.96 7.64
CA PHE A 11 -15.19 9.61 7.08
C PHE A 11 -15.55 10.38 5.81
N LYS A 12 -15.58 11.72 5.91
CA LYS A 12 -15.95 12.59 4.79
C LYS A 12 -14.76 12.85 3.87
N LEU A 13 -14.86 12.44 2.62
CA LEU A 13 -13.93 12.77 1.55
C LEU A 13 -14.42 13.96 0.73
N THR A 14 -13.54 14.94 0.53
CA THR A 14 -13.81 16.17 -0.24
C THR A 14 -12.69 16.45 -1.23
N GLY A 15 -13.00 17.19 -2.30
CA GLY A 15 -12.00 17.65 -3.26
C GLY A 15 -11.64 16.61 -4.33
N LYS A 16 -10.39 16.62 -4.79
CA LYS A 16 -9.81 15.65 -5.74
C LYS A 16 -8.34 15.40 -5.36
N LEU A 17 -7.83 14.21 -5.66
CA LEU A 17 -6.40 13.93 -5.52
C LEU A 17 -5.59 14.85 -6.44
N ARG A 18 -4.44 15.31 -5.93
CA ARG A 18 -3.48 16.09 -6.72
C ARG A 18 -2.81 15.17 -7.75
N SER A 19 -2.28 15.76 -8.83
CA SER A 19 -1.50 15.00 -9.80
C SER A 19 -0.29 14.34 -9.11
N GLY A 20 -0.01 13.08 -9.44
CA GLY A 20 1.06 12.28 -8.83
C GLY A 20 0.70 11.64 -7.49
N VAL A 21 -0.43 11.99 -6.86
CA VAL A 21 -0.91 11.34 -5.64
C VAL A 21 -1.70 10.09 -6.00
N THR A 22 -1.36 8.97 -5.37
CA THR A 22 -1.97 7.66 -5.61
C THR A 22 -2.96 7.29 -4.52
N ALA A 23 -3.76 6.24 -4.75
CA ALA A 23 -4.61 5.66 -3.71
C ALA A 23 -3.83 5.14 -2.50
N THR A 24 -2.56 4.75 -2.69
CA THR A 24 -1.69 4.31 -1.57
C THR A 24 -1.40 5.48 -0.63
N ASP A 25 -1.09 6.65 -1.17
CA ASP A 25 -0.81 7.86 -0.37
C ASP A 25 -2.06 8.31 0.40
N LEU A 26 -3.23 8.24 -0.26
CA LEU A 26 -4.52 8.50 0.37
C LEU A 26 -4.78 7.54 1.53
N VAL A 27 -4.63 6.22 1.33
CA VAL A 27 -4.93 5.24 2.39
C VAL A 27 -3.94 5.35 3.56
N LEU A 28 -2.66 5.66 3.32
CA LEU A 28 -1.69 5.88 4.40
C LEU A 28 -2.09 7.10 5.24
N THR A 29 -2.53 8.18 4.58
CA THR A 29 -3.05 9.38 5.26
C THR A 29 -4.32 9.07 6.06
N VAL A 30 -5.28 8.37 5.45
CA VAL A 30 -6.54 7.95 6.12
C VAL A 30 -6.23 7.06 7.33
N THR A 31 -5.31 6.11 7.17
CA THR A 31 -4.89 5.19 8.24
C THR A 31 -4.32 5.97 9.42
N GLN A 32 -3.44 6.95 9.16
CA GLN A 32 -2.87 7.81 10.19
C GLN A 32 -3.95 8.61 10.93
N MET A 33 -4.88 9.23 10.18
CA MET A 33 -5.98 10.01 10.74
C MET A 33 -6.92 9.16 11.61
N LEU A 34 -7.31 7.97 11.13
CA LEU A 34 -8.23 7.07 11.83
C LEU A 34 -7.58 6.43 13.06
N ARG A 35 -6.28 6.10 13.02
CA ARG A 35 -5.52 5.66 14.20
C ARG A 35 -5.54 6.71 15.29
N LYS A 36 -5.29 7.98 14.92
CA LYS A 36 -5.33 9.11 15.86
C LYS A 36 -6.73 9.33 16.44
N HIS A 37 -7.77 9.10 15.65
CA HIS A 37 -9.16 9.24 16.10
C HIS A 37 -9.64 8.09 17.01
N GLY A 38 -9.10 6.87 16.84
CA GLY A 38 -9.47 5.71 17.67
C GLY A 38 -10.76 5.03 17.21
N VAL A 39 -10.63 4.17 16.19
CA VAL A 39 -11.74 3.42 15.59
C VAL A 39 -11.75 1.92 15.90
N VAL A 40 -11.02 1.50 16.94
CA VAL A 40 -10.97 0.10 17.39
C VAL A 40 -12.38 -0.41 17.71
N GLY A 41 -12.79 -1.50 17.06
CA GLY A 41 -14.11 -2.12 17.26
C GLY A 41 -15.28 -1.35 16.65
N LYS A 42 -15.01 -0.33 15.82
CA LYS A 42 -16.03 0.48 15.13
C LYS A 42 -16.06 0.16 13.64
N PHE A 43 -17.17 0.50 13.01
CA PHE A 43 -17.27 0.56 11.56
C PHE A 43 -16.86 1.95 11.08
N VAL A 44 -16.20 2.00 9.92
CA VAL A 44 -15.86 3.25 9.23
C VAL A 44 -16.65 3.30 7.93
N GLU A 45 -17.38 4.38 7.72
CA GLU A 45 -18.20 4.59 6.53
C GLU A 45 -17.69 5.81 5.77
N PHE A 46 -17.24 5.60 4.53
CA PHE A 46 -16.73 6.67 3.67
C PHE A 46 -17.87 7.35 2.90
N TYR A 47 -17.91 8.68 2.93
CA TYR A 47 -18.95 9.49 2.27
C TYR A 47 -18.42 10.84 1.76
N GLY A 48 -19.24 11.57 1.01
CA GLY A 48 -18.92 12.93 0.54
C GLY A 48 -18.58 13.05 -0.94
N GLU A 49 -18.40 14.29 -1.41
CA GLU A 49 -18.22 14.62 -2.84
C GLU A 49 -16.94 14.02 -3.46
N GLY A 50 -15.91 13.77 -2.65
CA GLY A 50 -14.66 13.16 -3.11
C GLY A 50 -14.83 11.71 -3.57
N MET A 51 -15.89 11.02 -3.13
CA MET A 51 -16.16 9.62 -3.44
C MET A 51 -16.35 9.38 -4.94
N GLY A 52 -17.04 10.29 -5.63
CA GLY A 52 -17.31 10.17 -7.07
C GLY A 52 -16.09 10.26 -7.97
N LYS A 53 -14.91 10.54 -7.39
CA LYS A 53 -13.63 10.63 -8.12
C LYS A 53 -12.70 9.45 -7.86
N LEU A 54 -13.05 8.57 -6.94
CA LEU A 54 -12.28 7.37 -6.66
C LEU A 54 -12.74 6.24 -7.58
N SER A 55 -11.79 5.50 -8.12
CA SER A 55 -12.11 4.25 -8.80
C SER A 55 -12.50 3.17 -7.78
N LEU A 56 -13.09 2.07 -8.28
CA LEU A 56 -13.36 0.89 -7.46
C LEU A 56 -12.08 0.31 -6.87
N ALA A 57 -10.99 0.31 -7.64
CA ALA A 57 -9.69 -0.17 -7.18
C ALA A 57 -9.16 0.70 -6.04
N ASP A 58 -9.25 2.03 -6.16
CA ASP A 58 -8.80 2.95 -5.10
C ASP A 58 -9.61 2.76 -3.81
N SER A 59 -10.93 2.61 -3.94
CA SER A 59 -11.82 2.34 -2.80
C SER A 59 -11.48 1.00 -2.13
N ALA A 60 -11.18 -0.03 -2.92
CA ALA A 60 -10.75 -1.33 -2.42
C ALA A 60 -9.41 -1.25 -1.70
N THR A 61 -8.46 -0.44 -2.17
CA THR A 61 -7.19 -0.17 -1.48
C THR A 61 -7.42 0.44 -0.10
N ILE A 62 -8.33 1.42 0.01
CA ILE A 62 -8.65 2.06 1.30
C ILE A 62 -9.33 1.09 2.26
N ALA A 63 -10.28 0.30 1.76
CA ALA A 63 -11.01 -0.68 2.56
C ALA A 63 -10.11 -1.85 3.02
N ASN A 64 -9.14 -2.26 2.19
CA ASN A 64 -8.19 -3.34 2.50
C ASN A 64 -7.37 -3.05 3.77
N MET A 65 -7.03 -1.79 4.01
CA MET A 65 -6.25 -1.39 5.19
C MET A 65 -7.08 -1.20 6.48
N SER A 66 -8.32 -1.72 6.52
CA SER A 66 -9.19 -1.57 7.70
C SER A 66 -8.62 -2.13 9.00
N PRO A 67 -8.00 -3.32 9.02
CA PRO A 67 -7.31 -3.79 10.22
C PRO A 67 -6.18 -2.86 10.66
N GLU A 68 -5.53 -2.20 9.72
CA GLU A 68 -4.37 -1.35 10.00
C GLU A 68 -4.75 -0.09 10.76
N TYR A 69 -5.95 0.47 10.59
CA TYR A 69 -6.47 1.54 11.46
C TYR A 69 -7.39 1.05 12.59
N GLY A 70 -7.58 -0.27 12.72
CA GLY A 70 -8.30 -0.91 13.82
C GLY A 70 -9.82 -1.01 13.64
N ALA A 71 -10.35 -0.61 12.49
CA ALA A 71 -11.78 -0.75 12.23
C ALA A 71 -12.14 -2.22 12.03
N THR A 72 -13.32 -2.62 12.51
CA THR A 72 -13.87 -3.96 12.25
C THR A 72 -14.31 -4.10 10.80
N TRP A 73 -14.79 -3.01 10.20
CA TRP A 73 -15.25 -2.96 8.83
C TRP A 73 -15.09 -1.55 8.27
N ALA A 74 -14.75 -1.46 6.98
CA ALA A 74 -14.73 -0.21 6.24
C ALA A 74 -15.63 -0.32 5.02
N SER A 75 -16.67 0.50 4.96
CA SER A 75 -17.66 0.48 3.87
C SER A 75 -17.56 1.75 3.01
N PHE A 76 -17.68 1.52 1.71
CA PHE A 76 -18.03 2.53 0.73
C PHE A 76 -19.46 2.20 0.31
N LEU A 77 -20.44 2.99 0.75
CA LEU A 77 -21.83 2.82 0.31
C LEU A 77 -21.93 3.24 -1.16
N TRP A 78 -21.55 2.36 -2.07
CA TRP A 78 -21.64 2.59 -3.51
C TRP A 78 -22.63 1.63 -4.14
N THR A 79 -23.67 2.18 -4.77
CA THR A 79 -24.76 1.46 -5.46
C THR A 79 -24.34 0.81 -6.79
N MET A 80 -23.05 0.74 -7.11
CA MET A 80 -22.56 0.36 -8.45
C MET A 80 -21.58 -0.81 -8.42
N PHE A 81 -21.98 -1.91 -7.77
CA PHE A 81 -21.14 -3.10 -7.57
C PHE A 81 -21.19 -4.13 -8.72
N LEU A 82 -22.03 -3.95 -9.75
CA LEU A 82 -22.34 -5.02 -10.71
C LEU A 82 -21.86 -4.78 -12.16
N ARG A 83 -21.03 -3.76 -12.42
CA ARG A 83 -20.58 -3.42 -13.78
C ARG A 83 -19.06 -3.25 -13.93
N CYS A 84 -18.26 -4.02 -13.20
CA CYS A 84 -16.87 -4.21 -13.59
C CYS A 84 -16.81 -5.40 -14.55
N PRO A 85 -16.61 -5.21 -15.87
CA PRO A 85 -16.31 -6.34 -16.74
C PRO A 85 -15.03 -7.01 -16.22
N ARG A 86 -14.94 -8.35 -16.29
CA ARG A 86 -13.66 -9.07 -16.15
C ARG A 86 -12.72 -8.60 -17.27
N LYS A 87 -12.07 -7.45 -17.06
CA LYS A 87 -11.03 -6.98 -17.95
C LYS A 87 -9.74 -7.71 -17.60
N PRO A 88 -8.95 -8.14 -18.60
CA PRO A 88 -7.59 -8.61 -18.34
C PRO A 88 -6.80 -7.53 -17.59
N LEU A 89 -5.80 -7.96 -16.81
CA LEU A 89 -4.91 -7.06 -16.06
C LEU A 89 -4.40 -5.95 -16.99
N SER A 90 -4.64 -4.68 -16.65
CA SER A 90 -4.38 -3.55 -17.56
C SER A 90 -2.94 -3.48 -18.05
N TRP A 91 -1.99 -3.89 -17.23
CA TRP A 91 -0.55 -3.87 -17.53
C TRP A 91 -0.12 -4.94 -18.53
N VAL A 92 -0.85 -6.06 -18.59
CA VAL A 92 -0.63 -7.10 -19.60
C VAL A 92 -1.10 -6.60 -20.95
N VAL A 93 -2.17 -5.81 -20.98
CA VAL A 93 -2.70 -5.20 -22.22
C VAL A 93 -1.79 -4.08 -22.72
N SER A 94 -1.11 -3.37 -21.83
CA SER A 94 -0.28 -2.21 -22.18
C SER A 94 1.17 -2.54 -22.56
N GLY A 95 1.59 -3.82 -22.52
CA GLY A 95 2.98 -4.21 -22.76
C GLY A 95 3.98 -3.76 -21.68
N LEU A 96 3.50 -3.22 -20.55
CA LEU A 96 4.36 -2.64 -19.51
C LEU A 96 5.28 -3.70 -18.87
N GLN A 97 4.84 -4.95 -18.86
CA GLN A 97 5.59 -6.05 -18.25
C GLN A 97 6.96 -6.26 -18.89
N GLU A 98 7.12 -6.00 -20.19
CA GLU A 98 8.40 -6.15 -20.87
C GLU A 98 9.46 -5.19 -20.31
N TYR A 99 9.08 -3.92 -20.12
CA TYR A 99 9.94 -2.91 -19.53
C TYR A 99 10.24 -3.20 -18.05
N LEU A 100 9.24 -3.66 -17.30
CA LEU A 100 9.43 -4.05 -15.90
C LEU A 100 10.40 -5.23 -15.76
N ASN A 101 10.30 -6.23 -16.65
CA ASN A 101 11.22 -7.37 -16.67
C ASN A 101 12.67 -6.92 -16.93
N GLN A 102 12.90 -5.95 -17.82
CA GLN A 102 14.26 -5.42 -18.09
C GLN A 102 14.89 -4.75 -16.86
N GLN A 103 14.05 -4.21 -15.97
CA GLN A 103 14.49 -3.58 -14.71
C GLN A 103 14.50 -4.57 -13.53
N GLY A 104 14.30 -5.88 -13.76
CA GLY A 104 14.30 -6.93 -12.74
C GLY A 104 12.96 -7.16 -12.03
N PHE A 105 11.89 -6.46 -12.41
CA PHE A 105 10.54 -6.64 -11.85
C PHE A 105 9.79 -7.78 -12.54
N HIS A 106 10.31 -8.99 -12.38
CA HIS A 106 9.70 -10.20 -12.91
C HIS A 106 8.45 -10.62 -12.11
N ILE A 107 7.48 -11.20 -12.80
CA ILE A 107 6.36 -11.87 -12.13
C ILE A 107 6.87 -13.16 -11.50
N VAL A 108 7.01 -13.16 -10.18
CA VAL A 108 7.45 -14.32 -9.40
C VAL A 108 6.32 -15.26 -8.99
N GLY A 109 5.07 -14.77 -9.00
CA GLY A 109 3.88 -15.57 -8.71
C GLY A 109 2.66 -14.74 -8.34
N CYS A 110 1.47 -15.35 -8.44
CA CYS A 110 0.20 -14.76 -8.02
C CYS A 110 -0.15 -15.24 -6.60
N GLY A 111 0.50 -14.65 -5.60
CA GLY A 111 0.30 -15.00 -4.19
C GLY A 111 0.74 -13.89 -3.25
N CYS A 112 0.63 -14.12 -1.94
CA CYS A 112 0.96 -13.10 -0.94
C CYS A 112 2.48 -12.79 -0.85
N THR A 113 3.35 -13.78 -1.13
CA THR A 113 4.82 -13.65 -1.21
C THR A 113 5.41 -12.73 -0.13
N THR A 114 6.09 -11.65 -0.52
CA THR A 114 6.77 -10.69 0.35
C THR A 114 5.82 -9.97 1.32
N CYS A 115 4.54 -9.79 0.96
CA CYS A 115 3.56 -9.12 1.83
C CYS A 115 3.36 -9.87 3.17
N ILE A 116 3.57 -11.19 3.16
CA ILE A 116 3.50 -12.03 4.36
C ILE A 116 4.87 -12.50 4.87
N GLY A 117 5.96 -11.88 4.40
CA GLY A 117 7.33 -12.25 4.79
C GLY A 117 7.92 -13.44 4.06
N ASN A 118 7.24 -13.95 3.02
CA ASN A 118 7.83 -14.97 2.16
C ASN A 118 8.63 -14.28 1.05
N SER A 119 9.67 -13.55 1.45
CA SER A 119 10.55 -12.75 0.59
C SER A 119 11.65 -13.56 -0.08
N GLY A 120 11.93 -14.77 0.42
CA GLY A 120 13.13 -15.52 0.07
C GLY A 120 14.39 -14.94 0.72
N ASP A 121 15.53 -15.54 0.39
CA ASP A 121 16.84 -15.16 0.88
C ASP A 121 17.45 -14.05 0.01
N LEU A 122 18.22 -13.16 0.64
CA LEU A 122 19.06 -12.20 -0.07
C LEU A 122 20.33 -12.86 -0.57
N ASP A 123 20.95 -12.28 -1.59
CA ASP A 123 22.27 -12.71 -2.06
C ASP A 123 23.28 -12.72 -0.90
N GLU A 124 24.17 -13.72 -0.89
CA GLU A 124 25.13 -13.91 0.19
C GLU A 124 26.04 -12.69 0.35
N SER A 125 26.42 -12.04 -0.76
CA SER A 125 27.25 -10.83 -0.74
C SER A 125 26.54 -9.65 -0.06
N VAL A 126 25.23 -9.51 -0.27
CA VAL A 126 24.41 -8.45 0.33
C VAL A 126 24.18 -8.75 1.81
N SER A 127 23.89 -10.01 2.14
CA SER A 127 23.66 -10.44 3.53
C SER A 127 24.91 -10.27 4.40
N ALA A 128 26.08 -10.63 3.87
CA ALA A 128 27.37 -10.41 4.50
C ALA A 128 27.64 -8.91 4.66
N ALA A 129 27.46 -8.11 3.60
CA ALA A 129 27.67 -6.67 3.68
C ALA A 129 26.80 -5.98 4.75
N ILE A 130 25.53 -6.37 4.88
CA ILE A 130 24.62 -5.84 5.92
C ILE A 130 25.13 -6.19 7.32
N THR A 131 25.50 -7.45 7.54
CA THR A 131 25.84 -7.98 8.87
C THR A 131 27.23 -7.54 9.31
N GLU A 132 28.22 -7.58 8.41
CA GLU A 132 29.62 -7.25 8.72
C GLU A 132 29.84 -5.74 8.93
N ASN A 133 29.06 -4.90 8.25
CA ASN A 133 29.20 -3.44 8.31
C ASN A 133 28.12 -2.77 9.17
N ASP A 134 27.28 -3.55 9.87
CA ASP A 134 26.18 -3.07 10.72
C ASP A 134 25.29 -2.02 10.02
N VAL A 135 24.88 -2.31 8.78
CA VAL A 135 24.13 -1.38 7.95
C VAL A 135 22.63 -1.55 8.20
N VAL A 136 21.93 -0.43 8.41
CA VAL A 136 20.47 -0.41 8.44
C VAL A 136 19.92 -0.60 7.04
N ALA A 137 19.64 -1.86 6.67
CA ALA A 137 19.00 -2.19 5.40
C ALA A 137 17.52 -1.78 5.40
N ALA A 138 17.09 -1.15 4.32
CA ALA A 138 15.73 -0.70 4.13
C ALA A 138 15.00 -1.47 3.03
N VAL A 139 13.72 -1.78 3.26
CA VAL A 139 12.82 -2.35 2.25
C VAL A 139 11.68 -1.40 1.97
N VAL A 140 11.34 -1.25 0.69
CA VAL A 140 10.15 -0.52 0.23
C VAL A 140 9.22 -1.51 -0.46
N LEU A 141 7.96 -1.60 0.00
CA LEU A 141 6.98 -2.53 -0.55
C LEU A 141 5.60 -1.88 -0.69
N SER A 142 4.84 -2.30 -1.71
CA SER A 142 3.44 -1.89 -1.89
C SER A 142 2.47 -2.85 -1.18
N GLY A 143 2.76 -3.13 0.09
CA GLY A 143 1.94 -3.96 0.98
C GLY A 143 1.07 -3.11 1.93
N ASN A 144 0.57 -3.75 2.99
CA ASN A 144 -0.22 -3.08 4.04
C ASN A 144 0.43 -3.16 5.43
N ARG A 145 1.44 -4.01 5.63
CA ARG A 145 2.12 -4.20 6.92
C ARG A 145 3.62 -4.18 6.73
N TYR A 146 4.32 -3.62 7.74
CA TYR A 146 5.75 -3.35 7.67
C TYR A 146 6.46 -3.55 9.03
N PHE A 147 5.90 -4.35 9.94
CA PHE A 147 6.52 -4.60 11.25
C PHE A 147 7.95 -5.14 11.10
N GLU A 148 8.84 -4.79 12.04
CA GLU A 148 10.22 -5.26 12.05
C GLU A 148 10.26 -6.80 12.05
N GLY A 149 11.13 -7.38 11.22
CA GLY A 149 11.24 -8.83 11.02
C GLY A 149 10.06 -9.49 10.28
N ARG A 150 9.00 -8.74 9.92
CA ARG A 150 7.87 -9.30 9.15
C ARG A 150 8.20 -9.51 7.68
N VAL A 151 8.98 -8.60 7.09
CA VAL A 151 9.27 -8.60 5.65
C VAL A 151 10.49 -9.46 5.35
N HIS A 152 11.62 -9.18 6.01
CA HIS A 152 12.84 -9.98 5.95
C HIS A 152 13.62 -9.83 7.28
N PRO A 153 14.35 -10.86 7.77
CA PRO A 153 15.08 -10.80 9.04
C PRO A 153 16.22 -9.77 9.06
N LEU A 154 16.92 -9.59 7.94
CA LEU A 154 18.05 -8.65 7.82
C LEU A 154 17.65 -7.18 7.60
N THR A 155 16.35 -6.88 7.56
CA THR A 155 15.86 -5.54 7.19
C THR A 155 15.18 -4.89 8.39
N GLN A 156 15.83 -3.87 8.94
CA GLN A 156 15.36 -3.15 10.12
C GLN A 156 14.36 -2.05 9.76
N ALA A 157 14.52 -1.41 8.60
CA ALA A 157 13.65 -0.31 8.16
C ALA A 157 12.72 -0.75 7.03
N ASN A 158 11.41 -0.76 7.25
CA ASN A 158 10.44 -1.18 6.24
C ASN A 158 9.43 -0.05 5.96
N TYR A 159 9.22 0.27 4.69
CA TYR A 159 8.39 1.39 4.24
C TYR A 159 7.30 0.91 3.29
N LEU A 160 6.06 1.31 3.56
CA LEU A 160 4.96 1.14 2.62
C LEU A 160 4.95 2.30 1.62
N ALA A 161 4.92 1.98 0.34
CA ALA A 161 4.86 2.98 -0.73
C ALA A 161 3.99 2.50 -1.89
N SER A 162 3.57 3.43 -2.74
CA SER A 162 2.84 3.08 -3.96
C SER A 162 3.72 2.26 -4.92
N PRO A 163 3.14 1.40 -5.77
CA PRO A 163 3.92 0.65 -6.77
C PRO A 163 4.92 1.48 -7.60
N PRO A 164 4.59 2.69 -8.11
CA PRO A 164 5.57 3.51 -8.83
C PRO A 164 6.71 4.01 -7.92
N LEU A 165 6.44 4.30 -6.64
CA LEU A 165 7.50 4.68 -5.70
C LEU A 165 8.41 3.50 -5.35
N VAL A 166 7.89 2.27 -5.27
CA VAL A 166 8.71 1.06 -5.09
C VAL A 166 9.72 0.95 -6.23
N VAL A 167 9.26 1.11 -7.48
CA VAL A 167 10.15 1.10 -8.66
C VAL A 167 11.16 2.23 -8.60
N ALA A 168 10.72 3.45 -8.24
CA ALA A 168 11.61 4.60 -8.18
C ALA A 168 12.71 4.45 -7.10
N TYR A 169 12.38 3.92 -5.92
CA TYR A 169 13.38 3.65 -4.88
C TYR A 169 14.30 2.48 -5.22
N ALA A 170 13.81 1.47 -5.93
CA ALA A 170 14.66 0.39 -6.43
C ALA A 170 15.70 0.91 -7.43
N LEU A 171 15.30 1.82 -8.33
CA LEU A 171 16.23 2.46 -9.28
C LEU A 171 17.20 3.43 -8.60
N ALA A 172 16.75 4.13 -7.56
CA ALA A 172 17.61 5.02 -6.78
C ALA A 172 18.63 4.25 -5.92
N GLY A 173 18.30 3.02 -5.50
CA GLY A 173 19.15 2.20 -4.63
C GLY A 173 19.25 2.70 -3.19
N THR A 174 18.51 3.76 -2.82
CA THR A 174 18.51 4.31 -1.46
C THR A 174 17.20 5.04 -1.17
N ILE A 175 16.75 4.95 0.09
CA ILE A 175 15.60 5.69 0.60
C ILE A 175 15.97 7.10 1.10
N SER A 176 17.25 7.39 1.26
CA SER A 176 17.74 8.70 1.73
C SER A 176 17.57 9.80 0.69
N LEU A 177 17.21 9.44 -0.54
CA LEU A 177 16.95 10.37 -1.62
C LEU A 177 15.48 10.81 -1.59
N CYS A 178 15.26 12.12 -1.49
CA CYS A 178 13.93 12.68 -1.68
C CYS A 178 13.58 12.70 -3.18
N LEU A 179 12.68 11.81 -3.60
CA LEU A 179 12.23 11.70 -4.99
C LEU A 179 11.10 12.68 -5.35
N LEU A 180 10.51 13.35 -4.35
CA LEU A 180 9.41 14.28 -4.55
C LEU A 180 9.92 15.72 -4.62
N PRO A 181 9.48 16.51 -5.60
CA PRO A 181 9.80 17.94 -5.64
C PRO A 181 9.29 18.66 -4.38
N HIS A 182 10.08 19.62 -3.88
CA HIS A 182 9.75 20.43 -2.69
C HIS A 182 8.37 21.13 -2.74
N ASN A 183 7.74 21.23 -3.91
CA ASN A 183 6.48 21.92 -4.14
C ASN A 183 5.21 21.04 -3.94
N LEU A 184 5.36 19.77 -3.53
CA LEU A 184 4.23 18.85 -3.30
C LEU A 184 3.81 18.72 -1.83
N LEU A 185 4.57 19.30 -0.90
CA LEU A 185 4.24 19.38 0.54
C LEU A 185 3.46 20.65 0.85
#